data_AF-U3U2Z7-F1
#
_entry.id   AF-U3U2Z7-F1
#
_cell.length_a   1.000
_cell.length_b   1.000
_cell.length_c   1.000
_cell.angle_alpha   90.00
_cell.angle_beta   90.00
_cell.angle_gamma   90.00
#
_symmetry.space_group_name_H-M   'P 1'
#
loop_
_entity.id
_entity.type
_entity.pdbx_description
1 polymer ?
#
loop_
_entity_poly.entity_id
_entity_poly.type
_entity_poly.pdbx_seq_one_letter_code
_entity_poly.pdbx_strand_id
1 'polypeptide(L)'
;MDKGDCWRLDYQVRHGAILARRQDAELTLGMFLNLIRHVAGKNWAPREVHFEHPRPEQWHEHCKMFDAPVWFDQLFNSLLIPKRDLQRAMPEQDAMLLMVMQDAIRRLNSSASVQSVVEQASSQVSLTLIQGEPVLEEIAGKMGLSSWSLQRRLREEGISFSALVD
;
A
#
# COMPACT_ATOMS: atom_id res chain seq x y z
N MET A 1 -8.90 -1.72 1.37
CA MET A 1 -10.15 -1.70 2.19
C MET A 1 -11.25 -2.42 1.43
N ASP A 2 -12.07 -3.25 2.09
CA ASP A 2 -13.22 -3.92 1.46
C ASP A 2 -14.38 -2.92 1.29
N LYS A 3 -14.86 -2.73 0.06
CA LYS A 3 -16.06 -1.92 -0.26
C LYS A 3 -17.12 -2.79 -0.94
N GLY A 4 -17.57 -3.84 -0.25
CA GLY A 4 -18.63 -4.73 -0.74
C GLY A 4 -18.11 -5.61 -1.88
N ASP A 5 -18.51 -5.32 -3.12
CA ASP A 5 -18.12 -6.12 -4.30
C ASP A 5 -16.78 -5.70 -4.91
N CYS A 6 -16.08 -4.74 -4.29
CA CYS A 6 -14.79 -4.25 -4.79
C CYS A 6 -13.71 -4.23 -3.70
N TRP A 7 -12.49 -4.57 -4.12
CA TRP A 7 -11.29 -4.23 -3.39
C TRP A 7 -10.89 -2.79 -3.72
N ARG A 8 -10.55 -2.01 -2.69
CA ARG A 8 -10.00 -0.66 -2.85
C ARG A 8 -8.48 -0.70 -2.62
N LEU A 9 -7.73 -0.34 -3.65
CA LEU A 9 -6.29 -0.10 -3.60
C LEU A 9 -6.05 1.41 -3.47
N ASP A 10 -5.46 1.83 -2.34
CA ASP A 10 -5.22 3.24 -2.03
C ASP A 10 -3.73 3.59 -2.18
N TYR A 11 -3.46 4.78 -2.69
CA TYR A 11 -2.11 5.32 -2.87
C TYR A 11 -2.05 6.79 -2.45
N GLN A 12 -1.12 7.14 -1.56
CA GLN A 12 -0.84 8.51 -1.18
C GLN A 12 0.63 8.70 -0.84
N VAL A 13 1.18 9.81 -1.31
CA VAL A 13 2.49 10.29 -0.89
C VAL A 13 2.29 11.30 0.23
N ARG A 14 2.72 10.95 1.44
CA ARG A 14 2.57 11.79 2.65
C ARG A 14 3.83 12.57 3.02
N HIS A 15 4.89 12.46 2.23
CA HIS A 15 6.16 13.12 2.53
C HIS A 15 6.08 14.64 2.31
N GLY A 16 6.42 15.42 3.35
CA GLY A 16 6.22 16.87 3.38
C GLY A 16 7.04 17.65 2.34
N ALA A 17 8.17 17.12 1.88
CA ALA A 17 8.98 17.75 0.84
C ALA A 17 8.39 17.61 -0.57
N ILE A 18 7.40 16.73 -0.77
CA ILE A 18 6.79 16.47 -2.08
C ILE A 18 5.55 17.36 -2.21
N LEU A 19 5.72 18.48 -2.91
CA LEU A 19 4.69 19.49 -3.13
C LEU A 19 3.81 19.19 -4.36
N ALA A 20 4.39 18.56 -5.40
CA ALA A 20 3.68 18.21 -6.62
C ALA A 20 3.31 16.72 -6.65
N ARG A 21 2.11 16.37 -6.17
CA ARG A 21 1.66 14.97 -6.01
C ARG A 21 0.75 14.48 -7.13
N ARG A 22 0.21 15.39 -7.95
CA ARG A 22 -0.76 15.06 -9.00
C ARG A 22 -0.19 14.10 -10.04
N GLN A 23 0.91 14.48 -10.69
CA GLN A 23 1.52 13.67 -11.76
C GLN A 23 2.01 12.33 -11.24
N ASP A 24 2.52 12.30 -10.01
CA ASP A 24 2.91 11.07 -9.33
C ASP A 24 1.72 10.14 -9.08
N ALA A 25 0.59 10.66 -8.59
CA ALA A 25 -0.62 9.89 -8.40
C ALA A 25 -1.19 9.36 -9.73
N GLU A 26 -1.27 10.22 -10.76
CA GLU A 26 -1.72 9.86 -12.11
C GLU A 26 -0.83 8.74 -12.71
N LEU A 27 0.50 8.89 -12.59
CA LEU A 27 1.46 7.90 -13.07
C LEU A 27 1.33 6.56 -12.34
N THR A 28 1.32 6.60 -11.01
CA THR A 28 1.26 5.40 -10.17
C THR A 28 -0.02 4.61 -10.39
N LEU A 29 -1.19 5.28 -10.44
CA LEU A 29 -2.44 4.60 -10.75
C LEU A 29 -2.47 4.05 -12.18
N GLY A 30 -1.88 4.76 -13.15
CA GLY A 30 -1.69 4.27 -14.51
C GLY A 30 -0.80 3.02 -14.58
N MET A 31 0.26 2.95 -13.77
CA MET A 31 1.10 1.76 -13.64
C MET A 31 0.33 0.57 -13.07
N PHE A 32 -0.47 0.79 -12.01
CA PHE A 32 -1.33 -0.27 -11.47
C PHE A 32 -2.36 -0.77 -12.48
N LEU A 33 -2.99 0.12 -13.24
CA LEU A 33 -3.90 -0.26 -14.32
C LEU A 33 -3.22 -1.19 -15.33
N ASN A 34 -2.00 -0.84 -15.78
CA ASN A 34 -1.26 -1.64 -16.75
C ASN A 34 -0.86 -3.01 -16.18
N LEU A 35 -0.44 -3.06 -14.92
CA LEU A 35 -0.13 -4.31 -14.23
C LEU A 35 -1.37 -5.21 -14.15
N ILE A 36 -2.52 -4.65 -13.78
CA ILE A 36 -3.76 -5.42 -13.70
C ILE A 36 -4.19 -5.86 -15.09
N ARG A 37 -4.12 -5.03 -16.13
CA ARG A 37 -4.43 -5.43 -17.52
C ARG A 37 -3.51 -6.54 -18.03
N HIS A 38 -2.26 -6.58 -17.58
CA HIS A 38 -1.35 -7.68 -17.92
C HIS A 38 -1.86 -9.03 -17.38
N VAL A 39 -2.50 -9.02 -16.20
CA VAL A 39 -2.98 -10.23 -15.51
C VAL A 39 -4.45 -10.55 -15.80
N ALA A 40 -5.33 -9.55 -15.81
CA ALA A 40 -6.78 -9.71 -16.00
C ALA A 40 -7.21 -9.64 -17.48
N GLY A 41 -6.32 -9.19 -18.37
CA GLY A 41 -6.56 -9.03 -19.80
C GLY A 41 -6.53 -7.56 -20.25
N LYS A 42 -6.13 -7.33 -21.51
CA LYS A 42 -5.88 -5.99 -22.07
C LYS A 42 -7.07 -5.02 -21.99
N ASN A 43 -8.29 -5.56 -22.02
CA ASN A 43 -9.54 -4.79 -21.98
C ASN A 43 -10.10 -4.66 -20.56
N TRP A 44 -9.35 -5.06 -19.54
CA TRP A 44 -9.78 -4.89 -18.17
C TRP A 44 -9.80 -3.40 -17.80
N ALA A 45 -10.81 -3.01 -17.03
CA ALA A 45 -10.99 -1.68 -16.50
C ALA A 45 -11.47 -1.75 -15.04
N PRO A 46 -11.04 -0.81 -14.17
CA PRO A 46 -11.55 -0.72 -12.81
C PRO A 46 -13.01 -0.29 -12.79
N ARG A 47 -13.68 -0.47 -11.64
CA ARG A 47 -15.05 0.04 -11.45
C ARG A 47 -15.08 1.56 -11.48
N GLU A 48 -14.13 2.19 -10.80
CA GLU A 48 -13.93 3.63 -10.77
C GLU A 48 -12.51 3.94 -10.25
N VAL A 49 -12.06 5.16 -10.53
CA VAL A 49 -10.75 5.68 -10.12
C VAL A 49 -10.95 7.00 -9.38
N HIS A 50 -10.29 7.14 -8.25
CA HIS A 50 -10.36 8.34 -7.42
C HIS A 50 -9.02 9.05 -7.44
N PHE A 51 -9.06 10.38 -7.51
CA PHE A 51 -7.91 11.25 -7.36
C PHE A 51 -8.14 12.25 -6.23
N GLU A 52 -7.08 12.48 -5.45
CA GLU A 52 -7.09 13.47 -4.37
C GLU A 52 -7.08 14.90 -4.91
N HIS A 53 -6.41 15.11 -6.04
CA HIS A 53 -6.29 16.43 -6.63
C HIS A 53 -7.61 16.90 -7.25
N PRO A 54 -7.79 18.23 -7.37
CA PRO A 54 -8.94 18.80 -8.05
C PRO A 54 -9.03 18.39 -9.52
N ARG A 55 -10.25 18.43 -10.04
CA ARG A 55 -10.54 18.13 -11.46
C ARG A 55 -9.74 19.06 -12.39
N PRO A 56 -8.88 18.52 -13.27
CA PRO A 56 -8.16 19.33 -14.24
C PRO A 56 -9.03 19.69 -15.45
N GLU A 57 -8.58 20.66 -16.25
CA GLU A 57 -9.28 21.09 -17.47
C GLU A 57 -9.53 19.94 -18.46
N GLN A 58 -8.53 19.05 -18.61
CA GLN A 58 -8.55 17.91 -19.53
C GLN A 58 -8.99 16.59 -18.88
N TRP A 59 -9.82 16.64 -17.84
CA TRP A 59 -10.23 15.47 -17.05
C TRP A 59 -10.83 14.29 -17.85
N HIS A 60 -11.42 14.54 -19.02
CA HIS A 60 -11.98 13.49 -19.86
C HIS A 60 -10.92 12.48 -20.33
N GLU A 61 -9.67 12.92 -20.49
CA GLU A 61 -8.57 12.03 -20.87
C GLU A 61 -8.27 10.99 -19.78
N HIS A 62 -8.52 11.31 -18.51
CA HIS A 62 -8.41 10.33 -17.41
C HIS A 62 -9.44 9.22 -17.60
N CYS A 63 -10.72 9.57 -17.82
CA CYS A 63 -11.77 8.57 -18.04
C CYS A 63 -11.45 7.66 -19.22
N LYS A 64 -10.92 8.24 -20.31
CA LYS A 64 -10.51 7.50 -21.51
C LYS A 64 -9.31 6.58 -21.26
N MET A 65 -8.30 7.04 -20.51
CA MET A 65 -7.11 6.25 -20.18
C MET A 65 -7.46 5.05 -19.28
N PHE A 66 -8.28 5.28 -18.26
CA PHE A 66 -8.68 4.27 -17.29
C PHE A 66 -9.82 3.36 -17.79
N ASP A 67 -10.54 3.79 -18.84
CA ASP A 67 -11.76 3.13 -19.34
C ASP A 67 -12.82 2.94 -18.23
N ALA A 68 -12.90 3.94 -17.34
CA ALA A 68 -13.72 3.91 -16.13
C ALA A 68 -14.11 5.33 -15.69
N PRO A 69 -15.18 5.48 -14.89
CA PRO A 69 -15.49 6.73 -14.22
C PRO A 69 -14.33 7.20 -13.33
N VAL A 70 -13.98 8.49 -13.44
CA VAL A 70 -12.93 9.12 -12.63
C VAL A 70 -13.54 10.21 -11.75
N TRP A 71 -13.29 10.12 -10.46
CA TRP A 71 -13.74 11.06 -9.44
C TRP A 71 -12.55 11.84 -8.89
N PHE A 72 -12.68 13.17 -8.84
CA PHE A 72 -11.66 14.08 -8.32
C PHE A 72 -12.07 14.62 -6.95
N ASP A 73 -11.18 15.35 -6.29
CA ASP A 73 -11.42 15.92 -4.95
C ASP A 73 -11.81 14.83 -3.91
N GLN A 74 -11.20 13.66 -4.02
CA GLN A 74 -11.45 12.52 -3.12
C GLN A 74 -10.45 12.50 -1.97
N LEU A 75 -10.77 11.81 -0.88
CA LEU A 75 -9.86 11.71 0.28
C LEU A 75 -8.55 10.94 -0.02
N PHE A 76 -8.53 10.11 -1.06
CA PHE A 76 -7.40 9.26 -1.43
C PHE A 76 -7.34 9.09 -2.94
N ASN A 77 -6.14 8.84 -3.48
CA ASN A 77 -6.01 8.28 -4.82
C ASN A 77 -6.30 6.78 -4.74
N SER A 78 -7.27 6.29 -5.51
CA SER A 78 -7.77 4.93 -5.36
C SER A 78 -8.11 4.28 -6.69
N LEU A 79 -7.89 2.97 -6.76
CA LEU A 79 -8.38 2.13 -7.84
C LEU A 79 -9.33 1.08 -7.26
N LEU A 80 -10.58 1.05 -7.73
CA LEU A 80 -11.57 0.08 -7.28
C LEU A 80 -11.62 -1.12 -8.22
N ILE A 81 -11.22 -2.28 -7.70
CA ILE A 81 -11.07 -3.54 -8.42
C ILE A 81 -12.26 -4.43 -8.07
N PRO A 82 -13.11 -4.83 -9.04
CA PRO A 82 -14.19 -5.78 -8.77
C PRO A 82 -13.63 -7.11 -8.22
N LYS A 83 -14.19 -7.59 -7.10
CA LYS A 83 -13.72 -8.84 -6.44
C LYS A 83 -13.80 -10.05 -7.37
N ARG A 84 -14.83 -10.11 -8.22
CA ARG A 84 -15.03 -11.17 -9.22
C ARG A 84 -13.85 -11.29 -10.18
N ASP A 85 -13.13 -10.20 -10.45
CA ASP A 85 -12.02 -10.20 -11.41
C ASP A 85 -10.75 -10.82 -10.80
N LEU A 86 -10.62 -10.79 -9.47
CA LEU A 86 -9.53 -11.43 -8.74
C LEU A 86 -9.77 -12.92 -8.43
N GLN A 87 -10.97 -13.44 -8.70
CA GLN A 87 -11.24 -14.88 -8.59
C GLN A 87 -10.76 -15.68 -9.80
N ARG A 88 -10.27 -14.98 -10.84
CA ARG A 88 -9.73 -15.62 -12.05
C ARG A 88 -8.28 -16.05 -11.81
N ALA A 89 -7.93 -17.25 -12.25
CA ALA A 89 -6.54 -17.69 -12.26
C ALA A 89 -5.68 -16.77 -13.14
N MET A 90 -4.48 -16.43 -12.66
CA MET A 90 -3.50 -15.65 -13.41
C MET A 90 -3.17 -16.36 -14.73
N PRO A 91 -3.27 -15.68 -15.89
CA PRO A 91 -2.79 -16.21 -17.16
C PRO A 91 -1.32 -16.57 -17.05
N GLU A 92 -0.91 -17.66 -17.70
CA GLU A 92 0.50 -18.08 -17.74
C GLU A 92 1.12 -18.35 -16.35
N GLN A 93 0.32 -18.80 -15.38
CA GLN A 93 0.84 -19.20 -14.08
C GLN A 93 1.94 -20.27 -14.22
N ASP A 94 3.13 -19.96 -13.73
CA ASP A 94 4.25 -20.90 -13.62
C ASP A 94 4.52 -21.13 -12.13
N ALA A 95 4.06 -22.27 -11.63
CA ALA A 95 4.21 -22.63 -10.22
C ALA A 95 5.69 -22.79 -9.81
N MET A 96 6.57 -23.16 -10.74
CA MET A 96 8.00 -23.34 -10.47
C MET A 96 8.67 -21.97 -10.37
N LEU A 97 8.38 -21.06 -11.31
CA LEU A 97 8.85 -19.67 -11.22
C LEU A 97 8.35 -18.98 -9.94
N LEU A 98 7.07 -19.18 -9.57
CA LEU A 98 6.52 -18.65 -8.33
C LEU A 98 7.31 -19.14 -7.11
N MET A 99 7.64 -20.44 -7.06
CA MET A 99 8.42 -21.01 -5.95
C MET A 99 9.84 -20.41 -5.89
N VAL A 100 10.50 -20.27 -7.03
CA VAL A 100 11.84 -19.66 -7.13
C VAL A 100 11.81 -18.19 -6.69
N MET A 101 10.81 -17.42 -7.14
CA MET A 101 10.63 -16.01 -6.73
C MET A 101 10.37 -15.88 -5.24
N GLN A 102 9.53 -16.75 -4.66
CA GLN A 102 9.29 -16.75 -3.22
C GLN A 102 10.57 -17.06 -2.42
N ASP A 103 11.38 -18.02 -2.87
CA ASP A 103 12.65 -18.33 -2.21
C ASP A 103 13.65 -17.16 -2.31
N ALA A 104 13.76 -16.53 -3.48
CA ALA A 104 14.60 -15.35 -3.69
C ALA A 104 14.18 -14.18 -2.79
N ILE A 105 12.88 -13.88 -2.69
CA ILE A 105 12.35 -12.83 -1.80
C ILE A 105 12.66 -13.14 -0.33
N ARG A 106 12.48 -14.40 0.11
CA ARG A 106 12.83 -14.81 1.48
C ARG A 106 14.31 -14.58 1.78
N ARG A 107 15.19 -14.94 0.84
CA ARG A 107 16.64 -14.72 0.98
C ARG A 107 17.00 -13.24 1.01
N LEU A 108 16.41 -12.42 0.15
CA LEU A 108 16.61 -10.97 0.16
C LEU A 108 16.19 -10.36 1.50
N ASN A 109 15.03 -10.75 2.01
CA ASN A 109 14.55 -10.30 3.32
C ASN A 109 15.44 -10.78 4.48
N SER A 110 16.08 -11.94 4.36
CA SER A 110 17.07 -12.40 5.35
C SER A 110 18.43 -11.68 5.25
N SER A 111 18.72 -11.06 4.10
CA SER A 111 19.96 -10.31 3.84
C SER A 111 19.82 -8.80 4.05
N ALA A 112 18.60 -8.28 4.11
CA ALA A 112 18.34 -6.95 4.63
C ALA A 112 18.86 -6.95 6.08
N SER A 113 19.76 -6.02 6.40
CA SER A 113 20.28 -5.80 7.75
C SER A 113 19.15 -5.97 8.75
N VAL A 114 19.37 -6.75 9.81
CA VAL A 114 18.41 -6.91 10.92
C VAL A 114 17.90 -5.52 11.26
N GLN A 115 16.66 -5.22 10.84
CA GLN A 115 16.08 -3.91 11.08
C GLN A 115 16.21 -3.63 12.56
N SER A 116 16.63 -2.41 12.89
CA SER A 116 16.72 -2.05 14.30
C SER A 116 15.34 -2.22 14.93
N VAL A 117 15.31 -2.50 16.23
CA VAL A 117 14.03 -2.67 16.95
C VAL A 117 13.17 -1.41 16.81
N VAL A 118 13.81 -0.25 16.68
CA VAL A 118 13.16 1.03 16.37
C VAL A 118 12.50 0.99 15.00
N GLU A 119 13.21 0.62 13.93
CA GLU A 119 12.65 0.57 12.56
C GLU A 119 11.46 -0.39 12.46
N GLN A 120 11.55 -1.54 13.12
CA GLN A 120 10.45 -2.50 13.20
C GLN A 120 9.26 -1.92 13.97
N ALA A 121 9.50 -1.28 15.12
CA ALA A 121 8.46 -0.65 15.91
C ALA A 121 7.77 0.50 15.15
N SER A 122 8.54 1.39 14.51
CA SER A 122 8.01 2.50 13.69
C SER A 122 7.15 2.00 12.54
N SER A 123 7.57 0.92 11.88
CA SER A 123 6.81 0.30 10.79
C SER A 123 5.48 -0.26 11.30
N GLN A 124 5.49 -0.97 12.44
CA GLN A 124 4.28 -1.53 13.05
C GLN A 124 3.33 -0.45 13.58
N VAL A 125 3.87 0.61 14.17
CA VAL A 125 3.11 1.79 14.60
C VAL A 125 2.44 2.46 13.41
N SER A 126 3.16 2.68 12.31
CA SER A 126 2.62 3.27 11.08
C SER A 126 1.48 2.43 10.48
N LEU A 127 1.63 1.10 10.46
CA LEU A 127 0.59 0.19 9.96
C LEU A 127 -0.65 0.18 10.85
N THR A 128 -0.46 0.32 12.16
CA THR A 128 -1.55 0.27 13.15
C THR A 128 -2.30 1.61 13.22
N LEU A 129 -1.60 2.74 13.05
CA LEU A 129 -2.18 4.09 12.94
C LEU A 129 -3.26 4.21 11.84
N ILE A 130 -3.13 3.43 10.76
CA ILE A 130 -4.13 3.38 9.68
C ILE A 130 -5.45 2.74 10.17
N GLN A 131 -5.39 1.90 11.21
CA GLN A 131 -6.51 1.14 11.77
C GLN A 131 -7.04 1.70 13.10
N GLY A 132 -6.27 2.56 13.78
CA GLY A 132 -6.62 3.16 15.06
C GLY A 132 -5.38 3.59 15.85
N GLU A 133 -5.56 4.05 17.08
CA GLU A 133 -4.44 4.47 17.92
C GLU A 133 -3.60 3.26 18.37
N PRO A 134 -2.30 3.21 18.04
CA PRO A 134 -1.44 2.07 18.34
C PRO A 134 -1.15 1.98 19.84
N VAL A 135 -1.38 0.81 20.42
CA VAL A 135 -1.07 0.53 21.82
C VAL A 135 0.23 -0.28 21.93
N LEU A 136 1.08 0.07 22.89
CA LEU A 136 2.40 -0.56 23.07
C LEU A 136 2.34 -2.09 23.14
N GLU A 137 1.38 -2.63 23.90
CA GLU A 137 1.16 -4.07 24.05
C GLU A 137 0.91 -4.77 22.71
N GLU A 138 0.14 -4.12 21.84
CA GLU A 138 -0.20 -4.65 20.53
C GLU A 138 1.02 -4.68 19.60
N ILE A 139 1.79 -3.59 19.59
CA ILE A 139 3.02 -3.49 18.79
C ILE A 139 4.06 -4.49 19.28
N ALA A 140 4.24 -4.60 20.59
CA ALA A 140 5.14 -5.58 21.19
C ALA A 140 4.72 -7.01 20.82
N GLY A 141 3.42 -7.33 20.89
CA GLY A 141 2.87 -8.61 20.47
C GLY A 141 3.14 -8.95 19.00
N LYS A 142 2.95 -7.98 18.09
CA LYS A 142 3.25 -8.13 16.65
C LYS A 142 4.74 -8.40 16.39
N MET A 143 5.62 -7.94 17.29
CA MET A 143 7.07 -8.15 17.23
C MET A 143 7.55 -9.39 18.01
N GLY A 144 6.64 -10.15 18.65
CA GLY A 144 7.00 -11.29 19.50
C GLY A 144 7.73 -10.90 20.79
N LEU A 145 7.55 -9.67 21.27
CA LEU A 145 8.18 -9.11 22.46
C LEU A 145 7.15 -8.83 23.55
N SER A 146 7.60 -8.75 24.80
CA SER A 146 6.80 -8.15 25.87
C SER A 146 6.85 -6.61 25.77
N SER A 147 5.83 -5.90 26.26
CA SER A 147 5.82 -4.42 26.31
C SER A 147 7.09 -3.87 26.97
N TRP A 148 7.54 -4.51 28.05
CA TRP A 148 8.76 -4.14 28.78
C TRP A 148 10.02 -4.32 27.92
N SER A 149 10.12 -5.44 27.20
CA SER A 149 11.24 -5.72 26.30
C SER A 149 11.31 -4.71 25.16
N LEU A 150 10.15 -4.34 24.58
CA LEU A 150 10.08 -3.32 23.54
C LEU A 150 10.47 -1.94 24.07
N GLN A 151 9.86 -1.49 25.18
CA GLN A 151 10.20 -0.21 25.82
C GLN A 151 11.68 -0.11 26.19
N ARG A 152 12.26 -1.18 26.74
CA ARG A 152 13.67 -1.20 27.10
C ARG A 152 14.57 -1.01 25.88
N ARG A 153 14.30 -1.73 24.79
CA ARG A 153 15.09 -1.63 23.55
C ARG A 153 14.94 -0.27 22.87
N LEU A 154 13.74 0.31 22.88
CA LEU A 154 13.53 1.68 22.40
C LEU A 154 14.35 2.69 23.21
N ARG A 155 14.38 2.55 24.54
CA ARG A 155 15.20 3.39 25.42
C ARG A 155 16.70 3.22 25.23
N GLU A 156 17.17 1.99 24.96
CA GLU A 156 18.58 1.72 24.65
C GLU A 156 19.02 2.48 23.38
N GLU A 157 18.10 2.71 22.45
CA GLU A 157 18.28 3.52 21.22
C GLU A 157 17.86 4.99 21.39
N GLY A 158 17.54 5.42 22.62
CA GLY A 158 17.21 6.82 22.93
C GLY A 158 15.82 7.30 22.48
N ILE A 159 14.92 6.38 22.12
CA ILE A 159 13.59 6.69 21.58
C ILE A 159 12.49 6.25 22.55
N SER A 160 11.43 7.04 22.69
CA SER A 160 10.23 6.64 23.41
C SER A 160 9.17 6.10 22.45
N PHE A 161 8.27 5.24 22.93
CA PHE A 161 7.14 4.78 22.12
C PHE A 161 6.24 5.95 21.69
N SER A 162 6.03 6.95 22.54
CA SER A 162 5.26 8.16 22.18
C SER A 162 5.88 8.89 20.99
N ALA A 163 7.20 9.03 20.95
CA ALA A 163 7.90 9.66 19.83
C ALA A 163 7.84 8.88 18.51
N LEU A 164 7.39 7.61 18.54
CA LEU A 164 7.09 6.84 17.33
C LEU A 164 5.64 7.02 16.86
N VAL A 165 4.74 7.40 17.76
CA VAL A 165 3.30 7.58 17.51
C VAL A 165 2.98 9.02 17.08
N ASP A 166 3.75 9.99 17.60
CA ASP A 166 3.71 11.42 17.24
C ASP A 166 4.21 11.69 15.80
#